data_AF-A0A316WEY8-F1
#
_entry.id   AF-A0A316WEY8-F1
#
_cell.length_a   1.000
_cell.length_b   1.000
_cell.length_c   1.000
_cell.angle_alpha   90.00
_cell.angle_beta   90.00
_cell.angle_gamma   90.00
#
_symmetry.space_group_name_H-M   'P 1'
#
loop_
_entity.id
_entity.type
_entity.pdbx_description
1 polymer ?
#
loop_
_entity_poly.entity_id
_entity_poly.type
_entity_poly.pdbx_seq_one_letter_code
_entity_poly.pdbx_strand_id
1 'polypeptide(L)'
;MPRCLLVNDDGPPSSHSPHILGFHDALVEAGWDVRVVIPSSQKSWGGMAATLAPVALCYYPLQGNYSGKNADTANCWSPVRRPRRQGETAEWVLCDGSPTSCTNIGLFNSRALFPDDPPVPDGKPAFDLVISGPNFGRNTGTAFALASGTVGAALAGALAGVRSISLSYGHFTNLPPALEKARQSNVGGLDAKEESRSVSKLAHHAACRIVERLSSTWEPNVGVYAVNLPLGWTLREPTAVYTTMWDSIYGQLYQPFKAQPTAQSDLPSTSSSAHTPSHAPAPASKVHFSPVMTSLLNPPLEALPEGTDIWALMNGLISVTRLSPRFMEPTLVAEAASNSSTLEPADESLRIGARWRL
;
A
#
# COMPACT_ATOMS: atom_id res chain seq x y z
N MET A 1 5.43 -20.99 -12.55
CA MET A 1 5.65 -19.55 -12.32
C MET A 1 4.82 -19.16 -11.10
N PRO A 2 5.39 -18.45 -10.11
CA PRO A 2 4.62 -17.98 -8.97
C PRO A 2 3.58 -16.96 -9.43
N ARG A 3 2.37 -17.05 -8.87
CA ARG A 3 1.25 -16.20 -9.25
C ARG A 3 0.93 -15.21 -8.14
N CYS A 4 0.82 -13.94 -8.48
CA CYS A 4 0.46 -12.89 -7.51
C CYS A 4 -0.80 -12.13 -7.90
N LEU A 5 -1.56 -11.75 -6.88
CA LEU A 5 -2.62 -10.74 -7.00
C LEU A 5 -2.01 -9.37 -6.66
N LEU A 6 -1.97 -8.49 -7.65
CA LEU A 6 -1.54 -7.10 -7.50
C LEU A 6 -2.77 -6.22 -7.20
N VAL A 7 -2.69 -5.50 -6.10
CA VAL A 7 -3.70 -4.55 -5.59
C VAL A 7 -2.99 -3.21 -5.32
N ASN A 8 -3.71 -2.12 -5.12
CA ASN A 8 -3.22 -0.86 -4.55
C ASN A 8 -4.37 -0.04 -3.97
N ASP A 9 -4.09 1.16 -3.50
CA ASP A 9 -5.08 2.17 -3.10
C ASP A 9 -5.07 3.45 -3.95
N ASP A 10 -4.10 3.64 -4.82
CA ASP A 10 -4.04 4.78 -5.74
C ASP A 10 -4.92 4.61 -7.00
N GLY A 11 -5.33 3.38 -7.30
CA GLY A 11 -6.12 3.04 -8.49
C GLY A 11 -5.29 2.83 -9.77
N PRO A 12 -5.92 2.90 -10.96
CA PRO A 12 -5.26 2.65 -12.25
C PRO A 12 -4.23 3.74 -12.60
N PRO A 13 -3.40 3.54 -13.65
CA PRO A 13 -2.34 4.48 -14.04
C PRO A 13 -2.87 5.90 -14.21
N SER A 14 -2.29 6.83 -13.46
CA SER A 14 -2.72 8.23 -13.36
C SER A 14 -1.62 9.07 -12.73
N SER A 15 -1.86 10.37 -12.53
CA SER A 15 -0.99 11.21 -11.71
C SER A 15 -0.88 10.75 -10.25
N HIS A 16 -1.88 10.02 -9.75
CA HIS A 16 -1.89 9.49 -8.39
C HIS A 16 -1.30 8.09 -8.28
N SER A 17 -1.29 7.32 -9.38
CA SER A 17 -0.74 5.97 -9.45
C SER A 17 0.31 5.85 -10.56
N PRO A 18 1.39 6.65 -10.55
CA PRO A 18 2.36 6.69 -11.64
C PRO A 18 3.22 5.41 -11.73
N HIS A 19 3.21 4.58 -10.68
CA HIS A 19 4.16 3.49 -10.49
C HIS A 19 3.58 2.10 -10.75
N ILE A 20 2.26 1.92 -10.67
CA ILE A 20 1.64 0.58 -10.71
C ILE A 20 1.90 -0.15 -12.03
N LEU A 21 1.79 0.54 -13.17
CA LEU A 21 2.01 -0.07 -14.47
C LEU A 21 3.48 -0.45 -14.70
N GLY A 22 4.42 0.42 -14.31
CA GLY A 22 5.85 0.13 -14.42
C GLY A 22 6.28 -1.03 -13.52
N PHE A 23 5.70 -1.12 -12.32
CA PHE A 23 5.93 -2.24 -11.42
C PHE A 23 5.28 -3.55 -11.90
N HIS A 24 4.06 -3.48 -12.44
CA HIS A 24 3.41 -4.63 -13.11
C HIS A 24 4.31 -5.18 -14.22
N ASP A 25 4.79 -4.32 -15.13
CA ASP A 25 5.63 -4.73 -16.24
C ASP A 25 6.94 -5.37 -15.73
N ALA A 26 7.54 -4.82 -14.66
CA ALA A 26 8.74 -5.38 -14.05
C ALA A 26 8.50 -6.74 -13.36
N LEU A 27 7.34 -6.96 -12.74
CA LEU A 27 6.96 -8.27 -12.19
C LEU A 27 6.81 -9.32 -13.30
N VAL A 28 6.13 -8.96 -14.39
CA VAL A 28 5.97 -9.85 -15.56
C VAL A 28 7.33 -10.17 -16.19
N GLU A 29 8.21 -9.18 -16.35
CA GLU A 29 9.59 -9.37 -16.82
C GLU A 29 10.39 -10.31 -15.90
N ALA A 30 10.16 -10.22 -14.58
CA ALA A 30 10.75 -11.11 -13.59
C ALA A 30 10.10 -12.52 -13.54
N GLY A 31 9.13 -12.82 -14.43
CA GLY A 31 8.54 -14.15 -14.56
C GLY A 31 7.36 -14.43 -13.62
N TRP A 32 6.77 -13.40 -13.00
CA TRP A 32 5.54 -13.54 -12.23
C TRP A 32 4.32 -13.65 -13.13
N ASP A 33 3.38 -14.51 -12.76
CA ASP A 33 2.03 -14.49 -13.34
C ASP A 33 1.16 -13.50 -12.54
N VAL A 34 0.93 -12.32 -13.10
CA VAL A 34 0.31 -11.19 -12.39
C VAL A 34 -1.17 -11.06 -12.78
N ARG A 35 -2.06 -11.00 -11.79
CA ARG A 35 -3.45 -10.53 -11.97
C ARG A 35 -3.65 -9.26 -11.17
N VAL A 36 -4.43 -8.33 -11.71
CA VAL A 36 -4.63 -7.01 -11.11
C VAL A 36 -6.09 -6.81 -10.77
N VAL A 37 -6.38 -6.53 -9.50
CA VAL A 37 -7.70 -6.14 -9.02
C VAL A 37 -7.49 -4.94 -8.10
N ILE A 38 -7.90 -3.75 -8.57
CA ILE A 38 -7.59 -2.48 -7.89
C ILE A 38 -8.81 -1.56 -7.84
N PRO A 39 -8.82 -0.55 -6.96
CA PRO A 39 -9.85 0.47 -6.98
C PRO A 39 -9.92 1.19 -8.34
N SER A 40 -11.12 1.61 -8.75
CA SER A 40 -11.32 2.41 -9.98
C SER A 40 -10.86 3.87 -9.85
N SER A 41 -10.56 4.32 -8.64
CA SER A 41 -10.14 5.68 -8.29
C SER A 41 -9.27 5.64 -7.02
N GLN A 42 -8.64 6.76 -6.67
CA GLN A 42 -7.84 6.87 -5.45
C GLN A 42 -8.71 6.65 -4.19
N LYS A 43 -8.23 5.81 -3.27
CA LYS A 43 -8.87 5.46 -1.99
C LYS A 43 -7.86 5.49 -0.82
N SER A 44 -6.89 6.40 -0.86
CA SER A 44 -5.91 6.60 0.23
C SER A 44 -6.60 6.98 1.55
N TRP A 45 -5.92 6.80 2.68
CA TRP A 45 -6.47 7.03 4.04
C TRP A 45 -7.66 6.14 4.44
N GLY A 46 -7.90 5.05 3.70
CA GLY A 46 -9.01 4.11 3.95
C GLY A 46 -8.73 3.00 4.97
N GLY A 47 -7.50 2.86 5.46
CA GLY A 47 -7.09 1.75 6.33
C GLY A 47 -7.51 0.39 5.76
N MET A 48 -8.11 -0.46 6.61
CA MET A 48 -8.66 -1.76 6.20
C MET A 48 -10.19 -1.75 6.03
N ALA A 49 -10.79 -0.64 5.58
CA ALA A 49 -12.24 -0.55 5.38
C ALA A 49 -12.74 -1.50 4.27
N ALA A 50 -13.92 -2.09 4.41
CA ALA A 50 -14.58 -2.89 3.37
C ALA A 50 -15.75 -2.12 2.72
N THR A 51 -16.00 -2.36 1.44
CA THR A 51 -17.16 -1.84 0.69
C THR A 51 -18.28 -2.88 0.66
N LEU A 52 -19.52 -2.45 0.94
CA LEU A 52 -20.72 -3.30 0.94
C LEU A 52 -21.56 -3.19 -0.34
N ALA A 53 -21.30 -2.19 -1.19
CA ALA A 53 -22.02 -1.99 -2.45
C ALA A 53 -21.55 -2.97 -3.55
N PRO A 54 -22.41 -3.34 -4.53
CA PRO A 54 -22.03 -4.17 -5.68
C PRO A 54 -21.04 -3.46 -6.62
N VAL A 55 -20.12 -4.20 -7.25
CA VAL A 55 -19.01 -3.62 -8.01
C VAL A 55 -18.48 -4.58 -9.10
N ALA A 56 -18.21 -4.08 -10.33
CA ALA A 56 -17.13 -4.54 -11.24
C ALA A 56 -17.04 -3.68 -12.54
N LEU A 57 -15.82 -3.38 -13.00
CA LEU A 57 -15.49 -2.84 -14.34
C LEU A 57 -14.21 -3.52 -14.88
N CYS A 58 -14.00 -3.53 -16.21
CA CYS A 58 -12.76 -4.00 -16.84
C CYS A 58 -11.89 -2.82 -17.31
N TYR A 59 -10.56 -2.97 -17.23
CA TYR A 59 -9.59 -1.97 -17.64
C TYR A 59 -8.39 -2.59 -18.40
N TYR A 60 -7.89 -1.90 -19.42
CA TYR A 60 -6.85 -2.36 -20.32
C TYR A 60 -5.75 -1.30 -20.39
N PRO A 61 -4.70 -1.38 -19.54
CA PRO A 61 -3.60 -0.42 -19.56
C PRO A 61 -2.86 -0.45 -20.91
N LEU A 62 -2.58 0.74 -21.44
CA LEU A 62 -1.74 0.90 -22.61
C LEU A 62 -0.26 0.87 -22.24
N GLN A 63 0.56 0.23 -23.07
CA GLN A 63 2.00 0.18 -22.91
C GLN A 63 2.58 1.60 -22.82
N GLY A 64 3.38 1.85 -21.78
CA GLY A 64 4.01 3.16 -21.58
C GLY A 64 3.10 4.27 -21.03
N ASN A 65 1.81 4.03 -20.79
CA ASN A 65 0.88 5.04 -20.27
C ASN A 65 0.89 5.15 -18.73
N TYR A 66 2.08 5.22 -18.14
CA TYR A 66 2.25 5.24 -16.68
C TYR A 66 1.52 6.41 -16.00
N SER A 67 1.45 7.57 -16.67
CA SER A 67 0.80 8.77 -16.14
C SER A 67 -0.69 8.87 -16.43
N GLY A 68 -1.27 7.94 -17.19
CA GLY A 68 -2.64 8.01 -17.67
C GLY A 68 -2.91 9.12 -18.70
N LYS A 69 -1.89 9.86 -19.15
CA LYS A 69 -2.04 11.08 -20.00
C LYS A 69 -2.19 10.82 -21.50
N ASN A 70 -1.76 9.66 -22.01
CA ASN A 70 -1.75 9.34 -23.45
C ASN A 70 -2.44 8.00 -23.69
N ALA A 71 -3.31 7.76 -24.66
CA ALA A 71 -4.16 8.56 -25.52
C ALA A 71 -5.47 7.75 -25.59
N ASP A 72 -6.62 8.40 -25.54
CA ASP A 72 -7.94 7.77 -25.44
C ASP A 72 -8.20 7.06 -24.09
N THR A 73 -8.14 7.80 -22.98
CA THR A 73 -8.44 7.28 -21.63
C THR A 73 -9.72 6.45 -21.59
N ALA A 74 -10.76 6.79 -22.35
CA ALA A 74 -12.01 6.02 -22.47
C ALA A 74 -11.83 4.61 -23.06
N ASN A 75 -10.88 4.40 -23.98
CA ASN A 75 -10.63 3.10 -24.63
C ASN A 75 -9.95 2.09 -23.70
N CYS A 76 -9.29 2.57 -22.64
CA CYS A 76 -8.76 1.71 -21.58
C CYS A 76 -9.88 1.11 -20.74
N TRP A 77 -11.09 1.66 -20.74
CA TRP A 77 -12.22 1.15 -19.96
C TRP A 77 -13.11 0.28 -20.81
N SER A 78 -13.64 -0.78 -20.20
CA SER A 78 -14.69 -1.58 -20.81
C SER A 78 -15.67 -2.04 -19.72
N PRO A 79 -16.99 -1.92 -19.96
CA PRO A 79 -17.98 -2.51 -19.05
C PRO A 79 -18.02 -4.04 -19.15
N VAL A 80 -17.40 -4.61 -20.19
CA VAL A 80 -17.37 -6.05 -20.45
C VAL A 80 -15.94 -6.51 -20.77
N ARG A 81 -15.65 -7.77 -20.44
CA ARG A 81 -14.40 -8.41 -20.82
C ARG A 81 -14.28 -8.54 -22.35
N ARG A 82 -13.07 -8.38 -22.89
CA ARG A 82 -12.75 -8.51 -24.32
C ARG A 82 -11.30 -8.94 -24.53
N PRO A 83 -10.96 -9.53 -25.69
CA PRO A 83 -9.57 -9.72 -26.07
C PRO A 83 -8.79 -8.40 -26.07
N ARG A 84 -7.51 -8.49 -25.71
CA ARG A 84 -6.59 -7.35 -25.76
C ARG A 84 -6.39 -6.86 -27.19
N ARG A 85 -6.34 -5.54 -27.37
CA ARG A 85 -6.02 -4.85 -28.62
C ARG A 85 -4.52 -4.56 -28.70
N GLN A 86 -4.05 -4.20 -29.89
CA GLN A 86 -2.66 -3.78 -30.08
C GLN A 86 -2.33 -2.59 -29.17
N GLY A 87 -1.22 -2.69 -28.44
CA GLY A 87 -0.77 -1.67 -27.48
C GLY A 87 -1.27 -1.84 -26.05
N GLU A 88 -2.18 -2.79 -25.77
CA GLU A 88 -2.64 -3.11 -24.42
C GLU A 88 -1.72 -4.14 -23.75
N THR A 89 -1.23 -3.85 -22.54
CA THR A 89 -0.28 -4.74 -21.84
C THR A 89 -0.97 -5.84 -21.04
N ALA A 90 -2.20 -5.62 -20.56
CA ALA A 90 -2.90 -6.56 -19.70
C ALA A 90 -4.42 -6.30 -19.68
N GLU A 91 -5.15 -7.19 -19.02
CA GLU A 91 -6.55 -7.02 -18.62
C GLU A 91 -6.61 -6.95 -17.09
N TRP A 92 -7.11 -5.84 -16.57
CA TRP A 92 -7.20 -5.54 -15.14
C TRP A 92 -8.67 -5.40 -14.73
N VAL A 93 -8.97 -5.74 -13.49
CA VAL A 93 -10.30 -5.55 -12.89
C VAL A 93 -10.26 -4.30 -12.03
N LEU A 94 -11.20 -3.39 -12.30
CA LEU A 94 -11.39 -2.20 -11.46
C LEU A 94 -12.63 -2.35 -10.60
N CYS A 95 -12.48 -1.99 -9.34
CA CYS A 95 -13.54 -2.03 -8.36
C CYS A 95 -13.84 -0.61 -7.86
N ASP A 96 -15.09 -0.15 -7.88
CA ASP A 96 -15.49 1.02 -7.10
C ASP A 96 -15.69 0.67 -5.61
N GLY A 97 -14.71 -0.03 -5.05
CA GLY A 97 -14.65 -0.42 -3.66
C GLY A 97 -13.33 -0.01 -3.03
N SER A 98 -13.15 -0.40 -1.77
CA SER A 98 -11.90 -0.19 -1.06
C SER A 98 -10.80 -1.15 -1.55
N PRO A 99 -9.52 -0.82 -1.29
CA PRO A 99 -8.38 -1.71 -1.58
C PRO A 99 -8.52 -3.09 -0.91
N THR A 100 -9.02 -3.11 0.32
CA THR A 100 -9.36 -4.32 1.09
C THR A 100 -10.39 -5.18 0.36
N SER A 101 -11.47 -4.56 -0.14
CA SER A 101 -12.46 -5.26 -0.96
C SER A 101 -11.86 -5.80 -2.25
N CYS A 102 -10.99 -5.04 -2.94
CA CYS A 102 -10.31 -5.50 -4.15
C CYS A 102 -9.49 -6.77 -3.90
N THR A 103 -8.77 -6.81 -2.77
CA THR A 103 -8.00 -8.00 -2.36
C THR A 103 -8.90 -9.21 -2.20
N ASN A 104 -9.97 -9.09 -1.40
CA ASN A 104 -10.87 -10.21 -1.15
C ASN A 104 -11.60 -10.66 -2.43
N ILE A 105 -12.12 -9.71 -3.21
CA ILE A 105 -12.76 -9.98 -4.50
C ILE A 105 -11.83 -10.76 -5.42
N GLY A 106 -10.58 -10.30 -5.57
CA GLY A 106 -9.59 -10.96 -6.41
C GLY A 106 -9.27 -12.38 -5.94
N LEU A 107 -9.05 -12.58 -4.64
CA LEU A 107 -8.71 -13.89 -4.07
C LEU A 107 -9.83 -14.92 -4.24
N PHE A 108 -11.08 -14.54 -3.96
CA PHE A 108 -12.19 -15.48 -3.85
C PHE A 108 -13.10 -15.56 -5.09
N ASN A 109 -12.92 -14.68 -6.08
CA ASN A 109 -13.70 -14.69 -7.32
C ASN A 109 -12.83 -14.82 -8.57
N SER A 110 -11.57 -15.22 -8.43
CA SER A 110 -10.59 -15.31 -9.52
C SER A 110 -11.08 -16.11 -10.73
N ARG A 111 -11.80 -17.22 -10.54
CA ARG A 111 -12.35 -18.03 -11.64
C ARG A 111 -13.38 -17.27 -12.48
N ALA A 112 -14.17 -16.40 -11.85
CA ALA A 112 -15.15 -15.56 -12.55
C ALA A 112 -14.48 -14.35 -13.22
N LEU A 113 -13.47 -13.77 -12.57
CA LEU A 113 -12.74 -12.60 -13.06
C LEU A 113 -11.75 -12.93 -14.18
N PHE A 114 -11.13 -14.11 -14.12
CA PHE A 114 -10.07 -14.56 -15.02
C PHE A 114 -10.38 -15.97 -15.55
N PRO A 115 -11.43 -16.14 -16.37
CA PRO A 115 -11.90 -17.45 -16.83
C PRO A 115 -10.91 -18.19 -17.74
N ASP A 116 -9.96 -17.46 -18.33
CA ASP A 116 -8.91 -18.04 -19.19
C ASP A 116 -7.73 -18.61 -18.37
N ASP A 117 -7.71 -18.39 -17.05
CA ASP A 117 -6.67 -18.92 -16.19
C ASP A 117 -6.80 -20.44 -16.06
N PRO A 118 -5.66 -21.17 -15.94
CA PRO A 118 -5.70 -22.59 -15.61
C PRO A 118 -6.47 -22.84 -14.31
N PRO A 119 -7.21 -23.95 -14.21
CA PRO A 119 -7.93 -24.32 -12.99
C PRO A 119 -6.98 -24.36 -11.78
N VAL A 120 -7.44 -23.79 -10.67
CA VAL A 120 -6.73 -23.89 -9.39
C VAL A 120 -6.83 -25.33 -8.89
N PRO A 121 -5.70 -26.02 -8.63
CA PRO A 121 -5.74 -27.37 -8.07
C PRO A 121 -6.45 -27.39 -6.70
N ASP A 122 -7.13 -28.50 -6.39
CA ASP A 122 -7.83 -28.67 -5.12
C ASP A 122 -6.88 -28.43 -3.93
N GLY A 123 -7.37 -27.65 -2.96
CA GLY A 123 -6.64 -27.33 -1.74
C GLY A 123 -5.49 -26.32 -1.90
N LYS A 124 -5.26 -25.77 -3.09
CA LYS A 124 -4.28 -24.69 -3.30
C LYS A 124 -4.96 -23.32 -3.40
N PRO A 125 -4.34 -22.25 -2.89
CA PRO A 125 -4.84 -20.90 -3.14
C PRO A 125 -4.68 -20.55 -4.62
N ALA A 126 -5.58 -19.71 -5.14
CA ALA A 126 -5.50 -19.22 -6.51
C ALA A 126 -4.26 -18.34 -6.77
N PHE A 127 -3.67 -17.80 -5.69
CA PHE A 127 -2.51 -16.91 -5.70
C PHE A 127 -1.53 -17.33 -4.61
N ASP A 128 -0.24 -17.26 -4.90
CA ASP A 128 0.84 -17.56 -3.95
C ASP A 128 1.14 -16.36 -3.03
N LEU A 129 0.80 -15.15 -3.49
CA LEU A 129 1.14 -13.89 -2.87
C LEU A 129 0.12 -12.79 -3.24
N VAL A 130 -0.22 -11.93 -2.28
CA VAL A 130 -0.83 -10.62 -2.54
C VAL A 130 0.25 -9.55 -2.47
N ILE A 131 0.31 -8.67 -3.46
CA ILE A 131 1.18 -7.49 -3.44
C ILE A 131 0.26 -6.28 -3.50
N SER A 132 0.31 -5.42 -2.48
CA SER A 132 -0.42 -4.16 -2.46
C SER A 132 0.55 -2.99 -2.69
N GLY A 133 0.43 -2.28 -3.81
CA GLY A 133 1.26 -1.15 -4.19
C GLY A 133 1.81 -1.24 -5.63
N PRO A 134 2.86 -0.45 -5.97
CA PRO A 134 3.54 0.48 -5.07
C PRO A 134 2.67 1.71 -4.82
N ASN A 135 2.53 2.10 -3.56
CA ASN A 135 1.87 3.35 -3.17
C ASN A 135 2.69 4.58 -3.61
N PHE A 136 2.02 5.63 -4.08
CA PHE A 136 2.59 6.95 -4.35
C PHE A 136 2.79 7.75 -3.06
N GLY A 137 3.77 7.31 -2.27
CA GLY A 137 4.07 7.87 -0.96
C GLY A 137 4.54 6.77 -0.01
N ARG A 138 5.17 7.18 1.11
CA ARG A 138 5.59 6.24 2.15
C ARG A 138 4.45 5.92 3.12
N ASN A 139 4.44 4.70 3.64
CA ASN A 139 3.59 4.25 4.74
C ASN A 139 4.44 3.86 5.96
N THR A 140 5.47 4.67 6.27
CA THR A 140 6.33 4.48 7.45
C THR A 140 5.71 5.09 8.69
N GLY A 141 5.83 4.40 9.81
CA GLY A 141 5.29 4.80 11.10
C GLY A 141 3.81 4.48 11.29
N THR A 142 3.40 4.33 12.55
CA THR A 142 2.09 3.82 12.96
C THR A 142 0.93 4.66 12.42
N ALA A 143 1.03 5.99 12.48
CA ALA A 143 -0.03 6.90 12.03
C ALA A 143 -0.40 6.71 10.55
N PHE A 144 0.61 6.58 9.66
CA PHE A 144 0.36 6.35 8.24
C PHE A 144 0.00 4.90 7.93
N ALA A 145 0.69 3.94 8.55
CA ALA A 145 0.43 2.52 8.31
C ALA A 145 -1.01 2.11 8.70
N LEU A 146 -1.55 2.62 9.80
CA LEU A 146 -2.91 2.34 10.24
C LEU A 146 -3.98 2.97 9.32
N ALA A 147 -3.69 4.15 8.77
CA ALA A 147 -4.58 4.82 7.82
C ALA A 147 -4.41 4.31 6.37
N SER A 148 -3.37 3.54 6.08
CA SER A 148 -2.99 3.16 4.72
C SER A 148 -3.95 2.13 4.11
N GLY A 149 -4.52 2.48 2.95
CA GLY A 149 -5.24 1.51 2.11
C GLY A 149 -4.31 0.44 1.55
N THR A 150 -3.06 0.81 1.22
CA THR A 150 -2.02 -0.11 0.76
C THR A 150 -1.74 -1.21 1.80
N VAL A 151 -1.49 -0.82 3.05
CA VAL A 151 -1.24 -1.76 4.15
C VAL A 151 -2.50 -2.55 4.48
N GLY A 152 -3.67 -1.89 4.51
CA GLY A 152 -4.96 -2.53 4.74
C GLY A 152 -5.27 -3.66 3.73
N ALA A 153 -5.06 -3.43 2.45
CA ALA A 153 -5.20 -4.46 1.42
C ALA A 153 -4.26 -5.67 1.64
N ALA A 154 -3.00 -5.44 2.00
CA ALA A 154 -2.08 -6.53 2.30
C ALA A 154 -2.51 -7.32 3.55
N LEU A 155 -2.93 -6.63 4.62
CA LEU A 155 -3.49 -7.24 5.83
C LEU A 155 -4.73 -8.09 5.52
N ALA A 156 -5.60 -7.61 4.63
CA ALA A 156 -6.77 -8.36 4.17
C ALA A 156 -6.39 -9.67 3.47
N GLY A 157 -5.34 -9.65 2.63
CA GLY A 157 -4.80 -10.87 2.02
C GLY A 157 -4.25 -11.85 3.06
N ALA A 158 -3.55 -11.33 4.06
CA ALA A 158 -2.99 -12.15 5.14
C ALA A 158 -4.07 -12.77 6.03
N LEU A 159 -5.14 -12.04 6.33
CA LEU A 159 -6.33 -12.57 7.01
C LEU A 159 -7.08 -13.60 6.18
N ALA A 160 -7.04 -13.50 4.86
CA ALA A 160 -7.56 -14.50 3.93
C ALA A 160 -6.64 -15.73 3.76
N GLY A 161 -5.55 -15.82 4.51
CA GLY A 161 -4.63 -16.96 4.50
C GLY A 161 -3.59 -16.93 3.37
N VAL A 162 -3.44 -15.79 2.68
CA VAL A 162 -2.44 -15.61 1.62
C VAL A 162 -1.34 -14.68 2.12
N ARG A 163 -0.08 -15.07 1.91
CA ARG A 163 1.07 -14.21 2.25
C ARG A 163 0.97 -12.88 1.51
N SER A 164 1.28 -11.77 2.18
CA SER A 164 1.09 -10.45 1.57
C SER A 164 2.25 -9.48 1.78
N ILE A 165 2.56 -8.68 0.77
CA ILE A 165 3.52 -7.59 0.85
C ILE A 165 2.79 -6.28 0.60
N SER A 166 2.92 -5.30 1.49
CA SER A 166 2.60 -3.91 1.15
C SER A 166 3.87 -3.20 0.70
N LEU A 167 3.76 -2.43 -0.38
CA LEU A 167 4.88 -1.81 -1.06
C LEU A 167 4.61 -0.32 -1.23
N SER A 168 5.56 0.53 -0.85
CA SER A 168 5.36 1.98 -0.82
C SER A 168 6.63 2.71 -1.27
N TYR A 169 6.49 3.65 -2.20
CA TYR A 169 7.63 4.44 -2.68
C TYR A 169 7.64 5.81 -2.00
N GLY A 170 8.64 6.02 -1.15
CA GLY A 170 8.85 7.28 -0.44
C GLY A 170 9.30 8.37 -1.40
N HIS A 171 8.45 9.38 -1.57
CA HIS A 171 8.77 10.60 -2.28
C HIS A 171 9.20 11.66 -1.29
N PHE A 172 10.12 12.53 -1.71
CA PHE A 172 10.73 13.53 -0.84
C PHE A 172 10.60 14.91 -1.47
N THR A 173 10.01 15.86 -0.74
CA THR A 173 10.03 17.27 -1.13
C THR A 173 11.44 17.84 -1.00
N ASN A 174 12.15 17.47 0.08
CA ASN A 174 13.56 17.77 0.29
C ASN A 174 14.31 16.45 0.40
N LEU A 175 15.32 16.25 -0.45
CA LEU A 175 16.09 15.00 -0.43
C LEU A 175 16.88 14.88 0.88
N PRO A 176 16.75 13.75 1.60
CA PRO A 176 17.64 13.44 2.70
C PRO A 176 19.12 13.42 2.26
N PRO A 177 20.08 13.70 3.16
CA PRO A 177 21.50 13.81 2.82
C PRO A 177 22.07 12.60 2.07
N ALA A 178 21.65 11.39 2.43
CA ALA A 178 22.09 10.16 1.76
C ALA A 178 21.64 10.11 0.28
N LEU A 179 20.39 10.50 0.01
CA LEU A 179 19.82 10.53 -1.34
C LEU A 179 20.41 11.68 -2.18
N GLU A 180 20.66 12.84 -1.55
CA GLU A 180 21.30 13.97 -2.21
C GLU A 180 22.75 13.64 -2.59
N LYS A 181 23.52 13.00 -1.70
CA LYS A 181 24.88 12.53 -2.00
C LYS A 181 24.89 11.52 -3.15
N ALA A 182 23.93 10.59 -3.15
CA ALA A 182 23.79 9.61 -4.23
C ALA A 182 23.42 10.28 -5.57
N ARG A 183 22.57 11.32 -5.54
CA ARG A 183 22.21 12.13 -6.72
C ARG A 183 23.41 12.88 -7.29
N GLN A 184 24.22 13.53 -6.44
CA GLN A 184 25.40 14.29 -6.89
C GLN A 184 26.47 13.40 -7.54
N SER A 185 26.57 12.15 -7.09
CA SER A 185 27.45 11.14 -7.69
C SER A 185 26.96 10.70 -9.08
N ASN A 186 25.72 11.05 -9.45
CA ASN A 186 25.13 10.84 -10.77
C ASN A 186 25.29 12.09 -11.65
N VAL A 187 26.53 12.35 -12.09
CA VAL A 187 26.83 13.41 -13.07
C VAL A 187 26.45 12.93 -14.48
N GLY A 188 25.15 12.83 -14.75
CA GLY A 188 24.61 12.54 -16.07
C GLY A 188 23.68 13.67 -16.45
N GLY A 189 23.97 14.40 -17.54
CA GLY A 189 23.18 15.53 -18.03
C GLY A 189 21.81 15.17 -18.60
N LEU A 190 21.06 14.31 -17.91
CA LEU A 190 19.67 13.97 -18.21
C LEU A 190 18.75 15.14 -17.82
N ASP A 191 17.62 15.24 -18.49
CA ASP A 191 16.57 16.15 -18.01
C ASP A 191 15.84 15.58 -16.78
N ALA A 192 15.13 16.42 -16.03
CA ALA A 192 14.45 16.04 -14.80
C ALA A 192 13.40 14.91 -14.98
N LYS A 193 12.78 14.80 -16.17
CA LYS A 193 11.78 13.75 -16.46
C LYS A 193 12.45 12.42 -16.74
N GLU A 194 13.60 12.43 -17.41
CA GLU A 194 14.43 11.25 -17.64
C GLU A 194 15.02 10.72 -16.35
N GLU A 195 15.50 11.62 -15.48
CA GLU A 195 15.94 11.27 -14.13
C GLU A 195 14.82 10.59 -13.32
N SER A 196 13.64 11.19 -13.28
CA SER A 196 12.49 10.63 -12.55
C SER A 196 12.08 9.25 -13.08
N ARG A 197 12.06 9.06 -14.40
CA ARG A 197 11.79 7.75 -15.02
C ARG A 197 12.88 6.71 -14.69
N SER A 198 14.14 7.12 -14.73
CA SER A 198 15.28 6.26 -14.39
C SER A 198 15.19 5.78 -12.94
N VAL A 199 14.91 6.67 -12.00
CA VAL A 199 14.74 6.33 -10.58
C VAL A 199 13.53 5.42 -10.36
N SER A 200 12.41 5.66 -11.04
CA SER A 200 11.23 4.78 -10.95
C SER A 200 11.53 3.38 -11.45
N LYS A 201 12.27 3.25 -12.56
CA LYS A 201 12.73 1.94 -13.05
C LYS A 201 13.63 1.21 -12.05
N LEU A 202 14.58 1.92 -11.42
CA LEU A 202 15.40 1.36 -10.34
C LEU A 202 14.53 0.85 -9.18
N ALA A 203 13.50 1.61 -8.78
CA ALA A 203 12.58 1.22 -7.73
C ALA A 203 11.76 -0.01 -8.08
N HIS A 204 11.25 -0.11 -9.31
CA HIS A 204 10.52 -1.30 -9.78
C HIS A 204 11.39 -2.56 -9.69
N HIS A 205 12.62 -2.49 -10.22
CA HIS A 205 13.52 -3.64 -10.21
C HIS A 205 14.00 -4.00 -8.78
N ALA A 206 14.26 -3.00 -7.94
CA ALA A 206 14.59 -3.23 -6.53
C ALA A 206 13.41 -3.88 -5.79
N ALA A 207 12.18 -3.41 -6.02
CA ALA A 207 10.97 -3.99 -5.44
C ALA A 207 10.75 -5.44 -5.88
N CYS A 208 10.93 -5.77 -7.17
CA CYS A 208 10.84 -7.15 -7.67
C CYS A 208 11.83 -8.08 -6.95
N ARG A 209 13.09 -7.65 -6.77
CA ARG A 209 14.10 -8.43 -6.02
C ARG A 209 13.72 -8.64 -4.55
N ILE A 210 13.11 -7.64 -3.91
CA ILE A 210 12.63 -7.76 -2.54
C ILE A 210 11.44 -8.72 -2.46
N VAL A 211 10.48 -8.62 -3.39
CA VAL A 211 9.33 -9.53 -3.49
C VAL A 211 9.80 -10.97 -3.68
N GLU A 212 10.74 -11.21 -4.60
CA GLU A 212 11.31 -12.54 -4.86
C GLU A 212 12.02 -13.10 -3.60
N ARG A 213 12.87 -12.29 -2.96
CA ARG A 213 13.56 -12.70 -1.73
C ARG A 213 12.57 -13.04 -0.61
N LEU A 214 11.63 -12.15 -0.31
CA LEU A 214 10.69 -12.35 0.80
C LEU A 214 9.74 -13.52 0.53
N SER A 215 9.24 -13.67 -0.71
CA SER A 215 8.33 -14.77 -1.07
C SER A 215 8.99 -16.15 -0.99
N SER A 216 10.29 -16.24 -1.33
CA SER A 216 11.06 -17.49 -1.26
C SER A 216 11.56 -17.83 0.14
N THR A 217 11.78 -16.84 1.01
CA THR A 217 12.26 -17.05 2.39
C THR A 217 11.26 -16.51 3.43
N TRP A 218 9.98 -16.82 3.24
CA TRP A 218 8.93 -16.30 4.11
C TRP A 218 9.07 -16.80 5.55
N GLU A 219 9.11 -15.90 6.52
CA GLU A 219 9.29 -16.27 7.93
C GLU A 219 7.99 -16.77 8.57
N PRO A 220 8.05 -17.76 9.48
CA PRO A 220 6.90 -18.17 10.26
C PRO A 220 6.26 -17.00 11.02
N ASN A 221 4.93 -17.02 11.16
CA ASN A 221 4.13 -16.02 11.90
C ASN A 221 4.12 -14.59 11.35
N VAL A 222 4.88 -14.28 10.30
CA VAL A 222 4.75 -13.02 9.57
C VAL A 222 3.57 -13.14 8.61
N GLY A 223 2.55 -12.30 8.80
CA GLY A 223 1.42 -12.25 7.88
C GLY A 223 1.65 -11.26 6.73
N VAL A 224 2.28 -10.13 7.03
CA VAL A 224 2.59 -9.10 6.04
C VAL A 224 4.03 -8.60 6.20
N TYR A 225 4.74 -8.40 5.09
CA TYR A 225 5.91 -7.53 5.07
C TYR A 225 5.50 -6.15 4.53
N ALA A 226 5.66 -5.12 5.36
CA ALA A 226 5.50 -3.74 4.93
C ALA A 226 6.84 -3.16 4.47
N VAL A 227 6.94 -2.86 3.18
CA VAL A 227 8.17 -2.46 2.51
C VAL A 227 8.07 -1.03 2.04
N ASN A 228 9.00 -0.17 2.47
CA ASN A 228 9.13 1.20 1.96
C ASN A 228 10.47 1.38 1.24
N LEU A 229 10.42 1.84 -0.01
CA LEU A 229 11.61 2.14 -0.81
C LEU A 229 11.83 3.64 -0.88
N PRO A 230 13.05 4.14 -0.67
CA PRO A 230 13.36 5.55 -0.85
C PRO A 230 13.51 5.80 -2.35
N LEU A 231 12.58 6.55 -2.95
CA LEU A 231 12.62 6.83 -4.38
C LEU A 231 13.78 7.78 -4.70
N GLY A 232 14.95 7.22 -5.00
CA GLY A 232 16.15 7.96 -5.39
C GLY A 232 17.31 7.07 -5.79
N TRP A 233 18.48 7.68 -5.96
CA TRP A 233 19.65 7.06 -6.60
C TRP A 233 20.36 6.00 -5.75
N THR A 234 20.08 5.93 -4.45
CA THR A 234 20.60 4.84 -3.60
C THR A 234 20.11 3.46 -4.08
N LEU A 235 19.02 3.41 -4.85
CA LEU A 235 18.47 2.18 -5.43
C LEU A 235 19.32 1.58 -6.57
N ARG A 236 20.42 2.21 -6.98
CA ARG A 236 21.42 1.58 -7.87
C ARG A 236 22.10 0.41 -7.17
N GLU A 237 22.41 0.58 -5.90
CA GLU A 237 22.99 -0.42 -5.02
C GLU A 237 22.10 -0.54 -3.77
N PRO A 238 20.87 -1.06 -3.94
CA PRO A 238 19.86 -0.98 -2.88
C PRO A 238 20.28 -1.85 -1.71
N THR A 239 20.24 -1.26 -0.53
CA THR A 239 20.42 -1.96 0.75
C THR A 239 19.06 -2.00 1.45
N ALA A 240 18.64 -3.20 1.84
CA ALA A 240 17.41 -3.40 2.61
C ALA A 240 17.75 -3.77 4.05
N VAL A 241 16.98 -3.21 4.98
CA VAL A 241 17.12 -3.45 6.42
C VAL A 241 15.77 -3.85 7.01
N TYR A 242 15.79 -4.81 7.91
CA TYR A 242 14.62 -5.12 8.71
C TYR A 242 14.42 -4.06 9.78
N THR A 243 13.19 -3.63 9.97
CA THR A 243 12.86 -2.48 10.82
C THR A 243 11.69 -2.74 11.75
N THR A 244 11.60 -1.95 12.81
CA THR A 244 10.36 -1.73 13.56
C THR A 244 9.59 -0.56 12.95
N MET A 245 8.29 -0.49 13.23
CA MET A 245 7.49 0.67 12.84
C MET A 245 7.77 1.83 13.80
N TRP A 246 8.04 3.02 13.27
CA TRP A 246 8.15 4.22 14.11
C TRP A 246 6.82 4.56 14.79
N ASP A 247 6.84 4.78 16.10
CA ASP A 247 5.65 5.18 16.84
C ASP A 247 5.33 6.66 16.59
N SER A 248 4.55 6.91 15.54
CA SER A 248 4.20 8.24 15.08
C SER A 248 2.76 8.59 15.42
N ILE A 249 2.52 9.89 15.67
CA ILE A 249 1.19 10.43 15.94
C ILE A 249 0.91 11.59 14.98
N TYR A 250 -0.30 11.65 14.42
CA TYR A 250 -0.73 12.81 13.64
C TYR A 250 -1.50 13.81 14.51
N GLY A 251 -1.45 15.08 14.13
CA GLY A 251 -2.24 16.14 14.73
C GLY A 251 -3.57 16.33 14.01
N GLN A 252 -3.88 17.57 13.65
CA GLN A 252 -5.12 17.94 12.98
C GLN A 252 -5.22 17.35 11.57
N LEU A 253 -6.31 16.61 11.30
CA LEU A 253 -6.63 16.05 9.97
C LEU A 253 -7.65 16.85 9.18
N TYR A 254 -8.51 17.63 9.84
CA TYR A 254 -9.61 18.36 9.22
C TYR A 254 -9.54 19.85 9.53
N GLN A 255 -9.87 20.68 8.54
CA GLN A 255 -9.90 22.14 8.69
C GLN A 255 -11.26 22.72 8.30
N PRO A 256 -11.69 23.86 8.90
CA PRO A 256 -12.88 24.58 8.48
C PRO A 256 -12.87 24.87 6.99
N PHE A 257 -13.96 24.57 6.29
CA PHE A 257 -14.10 24.86 4.88
C PHE A 257 -14.34 26.36 4.70
N LYS A 258 -13.31 27.11 4.30
CA LYS A 258 -13.45 28.47 3.78
C LYS A 258 -13.61 28.34 2.27
N ALA A 259 -14.65 28.94 1.68
CA ALA A 259 -14.81 28.98 0.24
C ALA A 259 -13.64 29.76 -0.39
N GLN A 260 -12.56 29.07 -0.75
CA GLN A 260 -11.47 29.61 -1.55
C GLN A 260 -11.71 29.26 -3.02
N PRO A 261 -11.34 30.14 -3.96
CA PRO A 261 -11.35 29.80 -5.38
C PRO A 261 -10.28 28.73 -5.61
N THR A 262 -10.69 27.56 -6.11
CA THR A 262 -9.86 26.57 -6.79
C THR A 262 -8.61 26.06 -6.04
N ALA A 263 -8.80 25.22 -5.03
CA ALA A 263 -7.88 24.12 -4.79
C ALA A 263 -8.64 22.83 -5.13
N GLN A 264 -8.24 22.14 -6.21
CA GLN A 264 -8.75 20.80 -6.50
C GLN A 264 -8.31 19.89 -5.35
N SER A 265 -9.28 19.35 -4.61
CA SER A 265 -9.03 18.31 -3.62
C SER A 265 -8.79 17.00 -4.37
N ASP A 266 -7.66 16.35 -4.11
CA ASP A 266 -7.32 15.02 -4.68
C ASP A 266 -8.14 13.87 -4.03
N LEU A 267 -8.95 14.18 -3.02
CA LEU A 267 -9.81 13.22 -2.35
C LEU A 267 -11.11 12.98 -3.14
N PRO A 268 -11.63 11.74 -3.15
CA PRO A 268 -12.87 11.42 -3.82
C PRO A 268 -14.04 12.24 -3.27
N SER A 269 -14.84 12.83 -4.17
CA SER A 269 -16.08 13.52 -3.81
C SER A 269 -17.07 12.52 -3.20
N THR A 270 -17.52 12.77 -1.97
CA THR A 270 -18.50 11.90 -1.31
C THR A 270 -19.82 11.91 -2.10
N SER A 271 -20.16 10.78 -2.72
CA SER A 271 -21.52 10.53 -3.21
C SER A 271 -22.51 10.61 -2.04
N SER A 272 -23.67 11.23 -2.28
CA SER A 272 -24.76 11.44 -1.32
C SER A 272 -24.95 10.27 -0.35
N SER A 273 -24.83 10.54 0.95
CA SER A 273 -25.09 9.53 1.99
C SER A 273 -26.57 9.14 1.95
N ALA A 274 -26.86 7.87 1.64
CA ALA A 274 -28.20 7.30 1.62
C ALA A 274 -28.96 7.36 2.97
N HIS A 275 -28.32 7.86 4.03
CA HIS A 275 -28.88 7.95 5.39
C HIS A 275 -29.34 9.36 5.80
N THR A 276 -29.18 10.37 4.95
CA THR A 276 -29.71 11.71 5.24
C THR A 276 -31.16 11.77 4.78
N PRO A 277 -32.15 11.96 5.67
CA PRO A 277 -33.55 12.13 5.27
C PRO A 277 -33.68 13.27 4.26
N SER A 278 -34.60 13.14 3.30
CA SER A 278 -34.87 14.18 2.29
C SER A 278 -35.24 15.54 2.87
N HIS A 279 -35.76 15.56 4.10
CA HIS A 279 -36.16 16.78 4.83
C HIS A 279 -35.07 17.33 5.76
N ALA A 280 -33.89 16.72 5.83
CA ALA A 280 -32.83 17.22 6.71
C ALA A 280 -32.32 18.59 6.21
N PRO A 281 -32.19 19.59 7.09
CA PRO A 281 -31.64 20.89 6.71
C PRO A 281 -30.18 20.75 6.30
N ALA A 282 -29.73 21.61 5.37
CA ALA A 282 -28.34 21.64 4.96
C ALA A 282 -27.43 22.06 6.12
N PRO A 283 -26.29 21.38 6.37
CA PRO A 283 -25.35 21.78 7.42
C PRO A 283 -24.80 23.18 7.17
N ALA A 284 -24.89 24.06 8.18
CA ALA A 284 -24.37 25.43 8.11
C ALA A 284 -22.82 25.49 8.16
N SER A 285 -22.18 24.45 8.70
CA SER A 285 -20.72 24.34 8.79
C SER A 285 -20.22 23.16 7.99
N LYS A 286 -19.09 23.34 7.32
CA LYS A 286 -18.39 22.29 6.58
C LYS A 286 -16.93 22.27 7.02
N VAL A 287 -16.36 21.07 7.10
CA VAL A 287 -14.92 20.84 7.25
C VAL A 287 -14.45 20.00 6.06
N HIS A 288 -13.18 20.09 5.71
CA HIS A 288 -12.55 19.24 4.69
C HIS A 288 -11.30 18.59 5.27
N PHE A 289 -10.98 17.40 4.77
CA PHE A 289 -9.74 16.71 5.12
C PHE A 289 -8.57 17.49 4.52
N SER A 290 -7.70 17.98 5.40
CA SER A 290 -6.55 18.84 5.09
C SER A 290 -5.55 18.71 6.24
N PRO A 291 -4.80 17.59 6.29
CA PRO A 291 -3.96 17.24 7.42
C PRO A 291 -2.72 18.12 7.52
N VAL A 292 -2.36 18.51 8.75
CA VAL A 292 -1.12 19.23 9.05
C VAL A 292 0.02 18.20 9.15
N MET A 293 0.74 17.99 8.04
CA MET A 293 1.68 16.87 7.89
C MET A 293 3.15 17.17 8.22
N THR A 294 3.52 18.40 8.61
CA THR A 294 4.93 18.84 8.70
C THR A 294 5.80 17.91 9.55
N SER A 295 5.36 17.58 10.77
CA SER A 295 6.10 16.72 11.70
C SER A 295 6.13 15.25 11.27
N LEU A 296 5.16 14.80 10.46
CA LEU A 296 5.10 13.44 9.97
C LEU A 296 5.99 13.23 8.76
N LEU A 297 6.05 14.21 7.85
CA LEU A 297 6.75 14.10 6.56
C LEU A 297 8.25 14.37 6.68
N ASN A 298 8.66 15.31 7.53
CA ASN A 298 10.07 15.69 7.70
C ASN A 298 10.44 15.73 9.19
N PRO A 299 10.41 14.59 9.91
CA PRO A 299 10.97 14.54 11.25
C PRO A 299 12.49 14.78 11.21
N PRO A 300 13.07 15.48 12.21
CA PRO A 300 14.50 15.71 12.27
C PRO A 300 15.25 14.39 12.36
N LEU A 301 16.27 14.21 11.51
CA LEU A 301 17.01 12.95 11.37
C LEU A 301 17.62 12.49 12.70
N GLU A 302 18.17 13.44 13.46
CA GLU A 302 18.78 13.23 14.77
C GLU A 302 17.79 12.74 15.84
N ALA A 303 16.48 12.94 15.62
CA ALA A 303 15.44 12.48 16.53
C ALA A 303 14.83 11.12 16.12
N LEU A 304 15.23 10.57 14.97
CA LEU A 304 14.69 9.30 14.49
C LEU A 304 15.42 8.13 15.14
N PRO A 305 14.70 7.23 15.85
CA PRO A 305 15.32 6.06 16.43
C PRO A 305 15.87 5.14 15.34
N GLU A 306 17.14 4.78 15.45
CA GLU A 306 17.78 3.80 14.57
C GLU A 306 17.02 2.47 14.57
N GLY A 307 16.96 1.81 13.41
CA GLY A 307 16.20 0.58 13.23
C GLY A 307 14.70 0.76 12.99
N THR A 308 14.18 2.00 13.03
CA THR A 308 12.80 2.27 12.58
C THR A 308 12.70 2.38 11.06
N ASP A 309 11.50 2.14 10.55
CA ASP A 309 11.19 2.23 9.12
C ASP A 309 11.42 3.61 8.52
N ILE A 310 11.09 4.68 9.26
CA ILE A 310 11.37 6.05 8.85
C ILE A 310 12.86 6.36 8.86
N TRP A 311 13.61 5.90 9.88
CA TRP A 311 15.05 6.10 9.95
C TRP A 311 15.74 5.46 8.74
N ALA A 312 15.37 4.23 8.41
CA ALA A 312 15.92 3.51 7.27
C ALA A 312 15.66 4.28 5.96
N LEU A 313 14.40 4.68 5.75
CA LEU A 313 14.00 5.41 4.55
C LEU A 313 14.74 6.74 4.40
N MET A 314 14.89 7.49 5.50
CA MET A 314 15.60 8.77 5.52
C MET A 314 17.11 8.63 5.33
N ASN A 315 17.68 7.46 5.62
CA ASN A 315 19.08 7.12 5.32
C ASN A 315 19.25 6.49 3.93
N GLY A 316 18.21 6.49 3.08
CA GLY A 316 18.28 5.96 1.72
C GLY A 316 18.29 4.43 1.65
N LEU A 317 17.87 3.76 2.73
CA LEU A 317 17.73 2.30 2.82
C LEU A 317 16.28 1.88 2.54
N ILE A 318 16.10 0.67 2.02
CA ILE A 318 14.78 0.03 1.92
C ILE A 318 14.41 -0.51 3.30
N SER A 319 13.26 -0.12 3.84
CA SER A 319 12.76 -0.68 5.10
C SER A 319 11.87 -1.90 4.86
N VAL A 320 12.00 -2.92 5.71
CA VAL A 320 11.16 -4.12 5.71
C VAL A 320 10.66 -4.37 7.13
N THR A 321 9.41 -4.02 7.39
CA THR A 321 8.77 -4.22 8.69
C THR A 321 7.89 -5.48 8.65
N ARG A 322 8.07 -6.36 9.65
CA ARG A 322 7.23 -7.56 9.82
C ARG A 322 5.94 -7.19 10.54
N LEU A 323 4.80 -7.55 9.99
CA LEU A 323 3.49 -7.34 10.60
C LEU A 323 2.75 -8.65 10.76
N SER A 324 1.99 -8.75 11.86
CA SER A 324 1.00 -9.77 12.07
C SER A 324 -0.40 -9.15 11.96
N PRO A 325 -1.33 -9.71 11.17
CA PRO A 325 -2.68 -9.17 11.03
C PRO A 325 -3.56 -9.57 12.22
N ARG A 326 -3.13 -9.23 13.43
CA ARG A 326 -3.73 -9.70 14.67
C ARG A 326 -3.65 -8.60 15.72
N PHE A 327 -4.80 -8.22 16.26
CA PHE A 327 -4.89 -7.49 17.54
C PHE A 327 -5.11 -8.48 18.68
N MET A 328 -4.30 -9.54 18.71
CA MET A 328 -4.33 -10.51 19.80
C MET A 328 -3.59 -9.92 21.00
N GLU A 329 -4.07 -10.23 22.19
CA GLU A 329 -3.38 -9.89 23.42
C GLU A 329 -1.93 -10.44 23.37
N PRO A 330 -0.91 -9.65 23.79
CA PRO A 330 0.44 -10.17 23.90
C PRO A 330 0.40 -11.39 24.82
N THR A 331 0.93 -12.53 24.36
CA THR A 331 1.22 -13.63 25.26
C THR A 331 2.25 -13.11 26.25
N LEU A 332 1.83 -12.77 27.47
CA LEU A 332 2.74 -12.33 28.51
C LEU A 332 3.73 -13.48 28.72
N VAL A 333 5.02 -13.19 28.52
CA VAL A 333 6.12 -14.18 28.50
C VAL A 333 6.28 -14.95 29.84
N ALA A 334 5.48 -14.63 30.86
CA ALA A 334 5.51 -15.29 32.15
C ALA A 334 5.18 -16.80 32.12
N GLU A 335 4.59 -17.35 31.05
CA GLU A 335 4.28 -18.79 30.98
C GLU A 335 5.24 -19.63 30.13
N ALA A 336 6.25 -19.04 29.49
CA ALA A 336 7.18 -19.80 28.63
C ALA A 336 8.63 -19.87 29.13
N ALA A 337 9.06 -19.05 30.09
CA ALA A 337 10.39 -19.17 30.69
C ALA A 337 10.50 -18.40 32.01
N SER A 338 10.35 -19.06 33.16
CA SER A 338 11.25 -18.94 34.31
C SER A 338 10.69 -19.61 35.58
N ASN A 339 11.33 -20.72 35.96
CA ASN A 339 11.61 -20.96 37.37
C ASN A 339 12.62 -19.89 37.81
N SER A 340 12.15 -18.70 38.19
CA SER A 340 12.96 -17.73 38.93
C SER A 340 12.05 -16.93 39.84
N SER A 341 12.18 -17.19 41.14
CA SER A 341 11.50 -16.50 42.22
C SER A 341 12.03 -15.08 42.35
N THR A 342 11.34 -14.10 41.78
CA THR A 342 11.25 -12.69 42.22
C THR A 342 10.51 -11.86 41.16
N LEU A 343 9.19 -12.01 41.10
CA LEU A 343 8.30 -11.00 40.52
C LEU A 343 7.14 -10.82 41.50
N GLU A 344 6.83 -9.57 41.83
CA GLU A 344 5.63 -9.18 42.58
C GLU A 344 4.39 -9.87 41.96
N PRO A 345 3.47 -10.42 42.77
CA PRO A 345 2.30 -11.10 42.23
C PRO A 345 1.46 -10.11 41.40
N ALA A 346 1.32 -10.39 40.10
CA ALA A 346 0.43 -9.63 39.23
C ALA A 346 -0.98 -9.62 39.83
N ASP A 347 -1.61 -8.44 39.88
CA ASP A 347 -2.97 -8.24 40.37
C ASP A 347 -3.91 -9.25 39.68
N GLU A 348 -4.46 -10.18 40.44
CA GLU A 348 -5.32 -11.25 39.90
C GLU A 348 -6.61 -10.69 39.27
N SER A 349 -7.02 -9.47 39.63
CA SER A 349 -8.18 -8.81 39.03
C SER A 349 -7.91 -8.35 37.59
N LEU A 350 -6.64 -8.19 37.21
CA LEU A 350 -6.20 -7.79 35.88
C LEU A 350 -5.83 -8.99 34.99
N ARG A 351 -5.97 -10.23 35.49
CA ARG A 351 -5.71 -11.43 34.68
C ARG A 351 -6.77 -11.60 33.60
N ILE A 352 -6.34 -12.13 32.46
CA ILE A 352 -7.23 -12.56 31.38
C ILE A 352 -8.25 -13.55 31.95
N GLY A 353 -9.54 -13.22 31.79
CA GLY A 353 -10.64 -14.04 32.30
C GLY A 353 -10.99 -13.80 33.78
N ALA A 354 -10.28 -12.91 34.48
CA ALA A 354 -10.69 -12.45 35.80
C ALA A 354 -12.03 -11.72 35.70
N ARG A 355 -12.94 -12.05 36.62
CA ARG A 355 -14.25 -11.42 36.68
C ARG A 355 -14.22 -10.34 37.74
N TRP A 356 -14.47 -9.10 37.36
CA TRP A 356 -14.74 -8.02 38.31
C TRP A 356 -16.25 -7.72 38.36
N ARG A 357 -16.72 -7.26 39.52
CA ARG A 357 -18.08 -6.74 39.67
C ARG A 357 -18.06 -5.25 39.36
N LEU A 358 -19.11 -4.77 38.68
CA LEU A 358 -19.37 -3.36 38.46
C LEU A 358 -20.03 -2.72 39.68
#